data_AF-A0A1C5CH11-F1
#
_entry.id   AF-A0A1C5CH11-F1
#
_cell.length_a   1.000
_cell.length_b   1.000
_cell.length_c   1.000
_cell.angle_alpha   90.00
_cell.angle_beta   90.00
_cell.angle_gamma   90.00
#
_symmetry.space_group_name_H-M   'P 1'
#
loop_
_entity.id
_entity.type
_entity.pdbx_description
1 polymer ?
#
loop_
_entity_poly.entity_id
_entity_poly.type
_entity_poly.pdbx_seq_one_letter_code
_entity_poly.pdbx_strand_id
1 'polypeptide(L)'
;REVERAAEALVPRAAGLDGSGRPLAAANGALDFPDKPVERLWHATTLLREHRGDGHVAALVAAGLDGCEALVLRSAMDLLRTELQPHRGWTDQEWEAATRRLTDRGLLAPDGAATEAAHELLRTAETATDRAAERPWRPLGPEQVTTLVRLLTPLATACATALRFPNPIGLPKPTG
;
A
#
# COMPACT_ATOMS: atom_id res chain seq x y z
N ARG A 1 5.53 25.07 8.98
CA ARG A 1 6.85 24.63 9.49
C ARG A 1 7.00 23.11 9.54
N GLU A 2 6.05 22.34 10.09
CA GLU A 2 6.15 20.87 10.11
C GLU A 2 6.04 20.23 8.71
N VAL A 3 5.08 20.68 7.90
CA VAL A 3 4.91 20.26 6.49
C VAL A 3 6.19 20.46 5.66
N GLU A 4 6.82 21.62 5.80
CA GLU A 4 8.05 21.97 5.10
C GLU A 4 9.22 21.06 5.49
N ARG A 5 9.43 20.85 6.80
CA ARG A 5 10.46 19.92 7.29
C ARG A 5 10.21 18.47 6.86
N ALA A 6 8.94 18.05 6.82
CA ALA A 6 8.57 16.72 6.32
C ALA A 6 8.85 16.60 4.81
N ALA A 7 8.53 17.63 4.04
CA ALA A 7 8.83 17.67 2.61
C ALA A 7 10.35 17.60 2.36
N GLU A 8 11.14 18.46 3.03
CA GLU A 8 12.61 18.45 2.93
C GLU A 8 13.22 17.08 3.26
N ALA A 9 12.63 16.35 4.20
CA ALA A 9 13.10 15.03 4.59
C ALA A 9 12.72 13.92 3.57
N LEU A 10 11.56 14.04 2.91
CA LEU A 10 11.05 13.02 1.98
C LEU A 10 11.46 13.24 0.52
N VAL A 11 11.59 14.50 0.06
CA VAL A 11 11.90 14.84 -1.34
C VAL A 11 13.16 14.12 -1.85
N PRO A 12 14.30 14.09 -1.13
CA PRO A 12 15.48 13.36 -1.61
C PRO A 12 15.26 11.85 -1.78
N ARG A 13 14.30 11.28 -1.03
CA ARG A 13 13.95 9.85 -1.11
C ARG A 13 13.03 9.55 -2.28
N ALA A 14 12.08 10.45 -2.53
CA ALA A 14 11.13 10.36 -3.63
C ALA A 14 11.78 10.65 -4.99
N ALA A 15 12.68 11.64 -5.07
CA ALA A 15 13.36 12.02 -6.31
C ALA A 15 14.37 10.97 -6.80
N GLY A 16 14.90 10.14 -5.89
CA GLY A 16 15.87 9.08 -6.21
C GLY A 16 15.26 7.71 -6.52
N LEU A 17 13.95 7.63 -6.72
CA LEU A 17 13.27 6.35 -6.96
C LEU A 17 13.62 5.79 -8.34
N ASP A 18 13.82 4.47 -8.39
CA ASP A 18 13.98 3.72 -9.63
C ASP A 18 12.59 3.36 -10.17
N GLY A 19 12.23 3.95 -11.31
CA GLY A 19 10.94 3.72 -11.97
C GLY A 19 10.87 2.43 -12.79
N SER A 20 11.96 1.66 -12.89
CA SER A 20 12.02 0.46 -13.72
C SER A 20 11.02 -0.60 -13.22
N GLY A 21 10.09 -1.01 -14.10
CA GLY A 21 9.02 -1.94 -13.73
C GLY A 21 7.96 -1.33 -12.78
N ARG A 22 7.96 -0.01 -12.61
CA ARG A 22 7.07 0.73 -11.72
C ARG A 22 6.35 1.85 -12.48
N PRO A 23 5.33 1.50 -13.27
CA PRO A 23 4.72 2.44 -14.21
C PRO A 23 4.08 3.65 -13.53
N LEU A 24 3.41 3.48 -12.38
CA LEU A 24 2.76 4.59 -11.68
C LEU A 24 3.79 5.49 -11.01
N ALA A 25 4.81 4.90 -10.38
CA ALA A 25 5.92 5.66 -9.80
C ALA A 25 6.71 6.42 -10.86
N ALA A 26 7.01 5.79 -12.00
CA ALA A 26 7.72 6.40 -13.11
C ALA A 26 6.92 7.55 -13.74
N ALA A 27 5.62 7.35 -13.97
CA ALA A 27 4.74 8.38 -14.53
C ALA A 27 4.66 9.60 -13.60
N ASN A 28 4.50 9.39 -12.30
CA ASN A 28 4.52 10.50 -11.34
C ASN A 28 5.91 11.13 -11.24
N GLY A 29 6.99 10.34 -11.31
CA GLY A 29 8.38 10.81 -11.17
C GLY A 29 8.87 11.64 -12.36
N ALA A 30 8.16 11.59 -13.48
CA ALA A 30 8.39 12.44 -14.64
C ALA A 30 7.80 13.86 -14.48
N LEU A 31 7.01 14.11 -13.43
CA LEU A 31 6.48 15.44 -13.13
C LEU A 31 7.48 16.25 -12.30
N ASP A 32 7.47 17.57 -12.49
CA ASP A 32 8.27 18.47 -11.68
C ASP A 32 7.75 18.53 -10.23
N PHE A 33 8.66 18.68 -9.28
CA PHE A 33 8.28 18.96 -7.89
C PHE A 33 7.66 20.37 -7.81
N PRO A 34 6.45 20.51 -7.22
CA PRO A 34 5.83 21.81 -6.98
C PRO A 34 6.70 22.69 -6.08
N ASP A 35 6.41 23.98 -5.98
CA ASP A 35 7.17 24.88 -5.08
C ASP A 35 6.61 24.96 -3.67
N LYS A 36 5.29 24.88 -3.51
CA LYS A 36 4.67 25.08 -2.20
C LYS A 36 4.93 23.87 -1.28
N PRO A 37 5.23 24.09 0.02
CA PRO A 37 5.59 23.00 0.93
C PRO A 37 4.58 21.85 1.00
N VAL A 38 3.27 22.15 1.01
CA VAL A 38 2.22 21.11 1.08
C VAL A 38 2.11 20.31 -0.21
N GLU A 39 2.28 20.96 -1.35
CA GLU A 39 2.25 20.34 -2.68
C GLU A 39 3.51 19.47 -2.87
N ARG A 40 4.68 19.94 -2.40
CA ARG A 40 5.93 19.15 -2.36
C ARG A 40 5.78 17.90 -1.51
N LEU A 41 5.25 18.04 -0.31
CA LEU A 41 5.03 16.90 0.59
C LEU A 41 4.08 15.89 -0.06
N TRP A 42 2.95 16.38 -0.60
CA TRP A 42 1.97 15.57 -1.30
C TRP A 42 2.62 14.80 -2.47
N HIS A 43 3.38 15.48 -3.32
CA HIS A 43 4.05 14.83 -4.44
C HIS A 43 5.07 13.77 -3.98
N ALA A 44 5.89 14.09 -2.97
CA ALA A 44 6.86 13.14 -2.42
C ALA A 44 6.19 11.88 -1.83
N THR A 45 5.10 12.04 -1.08
CA THR A 45 4.37 10.90 -0.50
C THR A 45 3.63 10.12 -1.57
N THR A 46 3.08 10.76 -2.61
CA THR A 46 2.48 10.08 -3.78
C THR A 46 3.52 9.21 -4.48
N LEU A 47 4.71 9.74 -4.79
CA LEU A 47 5.78 8.96 -5.42
C LEU A 47 6.17 7.72 -4.62
N LEU A 48 6.39 7.88 -3.31
CA LEU A 48 6.73 6.78 -2.41
C LEU A 48 5.59 5.75 -2.32
N ARG A 49 4.34 6.22 -2.31
CA ARG A 49 3.14 5.37 -2.31
C ARG A 49 3.02 4.58 -3.61
N GLU A 50 3.15 5.22 -4.76
CA GLU A 50 3.08 4.55 -6.07
C GLU A 50 4.23 3.57 -6.25
N HIS A 51 5.44 3.94 -5.82
CA HIS A 51 6.58 3.03 -5.85
C HIS A 51 6.32 1.78 -5.02
N ARG A 52 5.85 1.90 -3.77
CA ARG A 52 5.45 0.72 -2.98
C ARG A 52 4.29 -0.04 -3.65
N GLY A 53 3.30 0.67 -4.20
CA GLY A 53 2.12 0.09 -4.85
C GLY A 53 2.46 -0.76 -6.06
N ASP A 54 3.30 -0.26 -6.97
CA ASP A 54 3.80 -1.03 -8.12
C ASP A 54 4.56 -2.29 -7.67
N GLY A 55 5.37 -2.18 -6.60
CA GLY A 55 6.06 -3.32 -6.00
C GLY A 55 5.10 -4.35 -5.40
N HIS A 56 4.02 -3.89 -4.77
CA HIS A 56 2.98 -4.75 -4.20
C HIS A 56 2.22 -5.51 -5.30
N VAL A 57 1.85 -4.84 -6.38
CA VAL A 57 1.22 -5.48 -7.55
C VAL A 57 2.15 -6.56 -8.12
N ALA A 58 3.44 -6.27 -8.29
CA ALA A 58 4.41 -7.26 -8.76
C ALA A 58 4.53 -8.46 -7.81
N ALA A 59 4.49 -8.24 -6.49
CA ALA A 59 4.53 -9.31 -5.50
C ALA A 59 3.27 -10.20 -5.54
N LEU A 60 2.08 -9.61 -5.70
CA LEU A 60 0.83 -10.36 -5.87
C LEU A 60 0.84 -11.20 -7.15
N VAL A 61 1.29 -10.63 -8.26
CA VAL A 61 1.45 -11.35 -9.54
C VAL A 61 2.43 -12.53 -9.37
N ALA A 62 3.57 -12.32 -8.72
CA ALA A 62 4.53 -13.38 -8.44
C ALA A 62 3.98 -14.48 -7.52
N ALA A 63 3.06 -14.13 -6.62
CA ALA A 63 2.33 -15.07 -5.77
C ALA A 63 1.18 -15.78 -6.51
N GLY A 64 0.96 -15.48 -7.79
CA GLY A 64 -0.13 -16.04 -8.59
C GLY A 64 -1.51 -15.63 -8.08
N LEU A 65 -1.64 -14.39 -7.60
CA LEU A 65 -2.92 -13.78 -7.23
C LEU A 65 -3.31 -12.75 -8.29
N ASP A 66 -4.56 -12.81 -8.74
CA ASP A 66 -5.14 -11.71 -9.49
C ASP A 66 -5.71 -10.60 -8.58
N GLY A 67 -6.18 -9.51 -9.18
CA GLY A 67 -6.66 -8.34 -8.45
C GLY A 67 -7.92 -8.59 -7.63
N CYS A 68 -8.79 -9.52 -8.04
CA CYS A 68 -10.00 -9.86 -7.29
C CYS A 68 -9.67 -10.86 -6.18
N GLU A 69 -8.89 -11.90 -6.49
CA GLU A 69 -8.39 -12.90 -5.54
C GLU A 69 -7.68 -12.27 -4.34
N ALA A 70 -6.82 -11.26 -4.58
CA ALA A 70 -6.17 -10.53 -3.50
C ALA A 70 -7.19 -9.88 -2.54
N LEU A 71 -8.30 -9.32 -3.06
CA LEU A 71 -9.34 -8.71 -2.23
C LEU A 71 -10.22 -9.73 -1.52
N VAL A 72 -10.56 -10.85 -2.18
CA VAL A 72 -11.28 -11.95 -1.54
C VAL A 72 -10.46 -12.49 -0.37
N LEU A 73 -9.16 -12.70 -0.58
CA LEU A 73 -8.24 -13.22 0.43
C LEU A 73 -8.15 -12.27 1.64
N ARG A 74 -8.00 -10.96 1.41
CA ARG A 74 -8.06 -9.95 2.48
C ARG A 74 -9.42 -9.94 3.18
N SER A 75 -10.50 -10.12 2.43
CA SER A 75 -11.84 -10.17 3.02
C SER A 75 -12.06 -11.40 3.92
N ALA A 76 -11.36 -12.50 3.65
CA ALA A 76 -11.41 -13.71 4.47
C ALA A 76 -10.54 -13.61 5.73
N MET A 77 -9.71 -12.56 5.86
CA MET A 77 -8.75 -12.40 6.95
C MET A 77 -9.08 -11.21 7.87
N ASP A 78 -9.16 -10.00 7.30
CA ASP A 78 -9.09 -8.77 8.11
C ASP A 78 -9.92 -7.59 7.60
N LEU A 79 -10.52 -7.69 6.40
CA LEU A 79 -11.32 -6.62 5.80
C LEU A 79 -12.74 -7.11 5.47
N LEU A 80 -13.69 -6.19 5.39
CA LEU A 80 -15.07 -6.55 5.03
C LEU A 80 -15.27 -6.42 3.52
N ARG A 81 -15.90 -7.41 2.87
CA ARG A 81 -16.28 -7.32 1.44
C ARG A 81 -17.06 -6.04 1.13
N THR A 82 -17.96 -5.63 2.03
CA THR A 82 -18.76 -4.40 1.90
C THR A 82 -17.91 -3.14 1.87
N GLU A 83 -16.69 -3.18 2.42
CA GLU A 83 -15.72 -2.09 2.43
C GLU A 83 -14.72 -2.17 1.26
N LEU A 84 -14.64 -3.31 0.57
CA LEU A 84 -13.70 -3.53 -0.53
C LEU A 84 -14.41 -3.49 -1.89
N GLN A 85 -15.34 -4.42 -2.12
CA GLN A 85 -15.90 -4.70 -3.43
C GLN A 85 -16.52 -3.45 -4.11
N PRO A 86 -17.38 -2.66 -3.44
CA PRO A 86 -18.02 -1.50 -4.08
C PRO A 86 -17.03 -0.41 -4.50
N HIS A 87 -15.89 -0.32 -3.84
CA HIS A 87 -14.86 0.69 -4.10
C HIS A 87 -13.80 0.24 -5.10
N ARG A 88 -13.84 -1.03 -5.53
CA ARG A 88 -12.82 -1.64 -6.40
C ARG A 88 -13.36 -2.08 -7.76
N GLY A 89 -14.67 -1.92 -7.99
CA GLY A 89 -15.30 -2.12 -9.29
C GLY A 89 -15.57 -3.57 -9.66
N TRP A 90 -15.49 -4.50 -8.70
CA TRP A 90 -15.76 -5.91 -8.94
C TRP A 90 -17.25 -6.23 -8.76
N THR A 91 -17.80 -6.97 -9.71
CA THR A 91 -19.16 -7.53 -9.63
C THR A 91 -19.23 -8.69 -8.64
N ASP A 92 -20.44 -9.09 -8.25
CA ASP A 92 -20.64 -10.29 -7.41
C ASP A 92 -20.18 -11.56 -8.11
N GLN A 93 -20.39 -11.65 -9.43
CA GLN A 93 -19.98 -12.80 -10.23
C GLN A 93 -18.45 -12.96 -10.27
N GLU A 94 -17.71 -11.85 -10.42
CA GLU A 94 -16.25 -11.86 -10.38
C GLU A 94 -15.72 -12.24 -9.00
N TRP A 95 -16.34 -11.72 -7.94
CA TRP A 95 -16.00 -12.05 -6.56
C TRP A 95 -16.19 -13.55 -6.28
N GLU A 96 -17.35 -14.10 -6.63
CA GLU A 96 -17.62 -15.53 -6.47
C GLU A 96 -16.70 -16.40 -7.30
N ALA A 97 -16.35 -15.97 -8.52
CA ALA A 97 -15.39 -16.67 -9.36
C ALA A 97 -13.99 -16.69 -8.73
N ALA A 98 -13.55 -15.57 -8.14
CA ALA A 98 -12.29 -15.50 -7.40
C ALA A 98 -12.33 -16.37 -6.13
N THR A 99 -13.43 -16.36 -5.38
CA THR A 99 -13.63 -17.25 -4.23
C THR A 99 -13.50 -18.71 -4.64
N ARG A 100 -14.17 -19.15 -5.73
CA ARG A 100 -14.07 -20.53 -6.22
C ARG A 100 -12.64 -20.92 -6.58
N ARG A 101 -11.92 -20.08 -7.33
CA ARG A 101 -10.51 -20.35 -7.68
C ARG A 101 -9.61 -20.47 -6.45
N LEU A 102 -9.81 -19.64 -5.44
CA LEU A 102 -9.05 -19.73 -4.18
C LEU A 102 -9.41 -20.99 -3.38
N THR A 103 -10.68 -21.38 -3.33
CA THR A 103 -11.13 -22.64 -2.70
C THR A 103 -10.54 -23.86 -3.43
N ASP A 104 -10.57 -23.88 -4.77
CA ASP A 104 -10.01 -24.97 -5.59
C ASP A 104 -8.49 -25.13 -5.35
N ARG A 105 -7.80 -24.04 -5.02
CA ARG A 105 -6.37 -24.01 -4.67
C ARG A 105 -6.10 -24.31 -3.19
N GLY A 106 -7.13 -24.55 -2.38
CA GLY A 106 -6.99 -24.79 -0.93
C GLY A 106 -6.58 -23.56 -0.13
N LEU A 107 -6.70 -22.35 -0.70
CA LEU A 107 -6.42 -21.08 -0.02
C LEU A 107 -7.63 -20.61 0.81
N LEU A 108 -8.83 -21.01 0.44
CA LEU A 108 -10.03 -20.84 1.24
C LEU A 108 -10.64 -22.20 1.60
N ALA A 109 -11.12 -22.32 2.84
CA ALA A 109 -11.93 -23.44 3.28
C ALA A 109 -13.35 -23.35 2.68
N PRO A 110 -14.15 -24.44 2.69
CA PRO A 110 -15.51 -24.44 2.15
C PRO A 110 -16.47 -23.44 2.81
N ASP A 111 -16.19 -23.03 4.05
CA ASP A 111 -16.93 -22.00 4.78
C ASP A 111 -16.47 -20.56 4.48
N GLY A 112 -15.48 -20.41 3.59
CA GLY A 112 -14.91 -19.12 3.17
C GLY A 112 -13.77 -18.62 4.07
N ALA A 113 -13.37 -19.37 5.10
CA ALA A 113 -12.24 -18.97 5.95
C ALA A 113 -10.90 -19.10 5.22
N ALA A 114 -9.98 -18.16 5.47
CA ALA A 114 -8.61 -18.27 5.00
C ALA A 114 -7.91 -19.48 5.65
N THR A 115 -7.24 -20.29 4.83
CA THR A 115 -6.42 -21.41 5.33
C THR A 115 -5.02 -20.92 5.75
N GLU A 116 -4.27 -21.76 6.46
CA GLU A 116 -2.86 -21.46 6.78
C GLU A 116 -2.02 -21.20 5.52
N ALA A 117 -2.28 -21.94 4.44
CA ALA A 117 -1.61 -21.72 3.16
C ALA A 117 -1.90 -20.34 2.58
N ALA A 118 -3.11 -19.82 2.79
CA ALA A 118 -3.48 -18.46 2.41
C ALA A 118 -2.74 -17.41 3.24
N HIS A 119 -2.64 -17.59 4.55
CA HIS A 119 -1.87 -16.70 5.42
C HIS A 119 -0.39 -16.68 5.03
N GLU A 120 0.18 -17.85 4.73
CA GLU A 120 1.56 -17.99 4.29
C GLU A 120 1.82 -17.30 2.94
N LEU A 121 0.91 -17.48 1.97
CA LEU A 121 0.98 -16.85 0.66
C LEU A 121 0.96 -15.32 0.79
N LEU A 122 0.04 -14.77 1.58
CA LEU A 122 -0.06 -13.34 1.80
C LEU A 122 1.19 -12.81 2.52
N ARG A 123 1.67 -13.49 3.56
CA ARG A 123 2.89 -13.12 4.27
C ARG A 123 4.11 -13.07 3.35
N THR A 124 4.21 -14.03 2.43
CA THR A 124 5.25 -14.07 1.39
C THR A 124 5.15 -12.86 0.46
N ALA A 125 3.94 -12.53 -0.01
CA ALA A 125 3.70 -11.38 -0.87
C ALA A 125 4.01 -10.04 -0.16
N GLU A 126 3.62 -9.88 1.11
CA GLU A 126 3.93 -8.68 1.90
C GLU A 126 5.44 -8.55 2.16
N THR A 127 6.13 -9.66 2.48
CA THR A 127 7.59 -9.67 2.64
C THR A 127 8.30 -9.23 1.34
N ALA A 128 7.82 -9.72 0.19
CA ALA A 128 8.34 -9.32 -1.11
C ALA A 128 8.04 -7.83 -1.42
N THR A 129 6.85 -7.35 -1.04
CA THR A 129 6.46 -5.94 -1.15
C THR A 129 7.40 -5.05 -0.34
N ASP A 130 7.68 -5.39 0.92
CA ASP A 130 8.53 -4.61 1.80
C ASP A 130 9.99 -4.60 1.31
N ARG A 131 10.52 -5.76 0.88
CA ARG A 131 11.84 -5.83 0.24
C ARG A 131 11.90 -4.96 -1.01
N ALA A 132 10.86 -4.98 -1.85
CA ALA A 132 10.79 -4.15 -3.05
C ALA A 132 10.68 -2.65 -2.74
N ALA A 133 10.17 -2.28 -1.57
CA ALA A 133 10.00 -0.89 -1.14
C ALA A 133 11.17 -0.35 -0.29
N GLU A 134 12.12 -1.18 0.11
CA GLU A 134 13.14 -0.87 1.12
C GLU A 134 14.20 0.14 0.65
N ARG A 135 14.57 0.11 -0.64
CA ARG A 135 15.73 0.83 -1.20
C ARG A 135 15.81 2.32 -0.82
N PRO A 136 14.73 3.12 -0.85
CA PRO A 136 14.78 4.54 -0.50
C PRO A 136 15.11 4.78 0.98
N TRP A 137 14.83 3.80 1.84
CA TRP A 137 14.96 3.88 3.29
C TRP A 137 16.29 3.35 3.80
N ARG A 138 16.94 2.43 3.07
CA ARG A 138 18.24 1.82 3.45
C ARG A 138 19.32 2.80 3.93
N PRO A 139 19.49 4.00 3.35
CA PRO A 139 20.53 4.94 3.80
C PRO A 139 20.20 5.64 5.12
N LEU A 140 19.02 5.45 5.70
CA LEU A 140 18.59 6.12 6.93
C LEU A 140 19.05 5.34 8.17
N GLY A 141 19.71 6.04 9.09
CA GLY A 141 19.93 5.55 10.45
C GLY A 141 18.67 5.61 11.32
N PRO A 142 18.64 4.90 12.47
CA PRO A 142 17.50 4.86 13.39
C PRO A 142 16.99 6.25 13.82
N GLU A 143 17.88 7.21 14.05
CA GLU A 143 17.54 8.58 14.46
C GLU A 143 16.84 9.36 13.34
N GLN A 144 17.24 9.11 12.09
CA GLN A 144 16.63 9.73 10.92
C GLN A 144 15.23 9.15 10.67
N VAL A 145 15.06 7.84 10.82
CA VAL A 145 13.74 7.18 10.79
C VAL A 145 12.85 7.73 11.91
N THR A 146 13.36 7.83 13.13
CA THR A 146 12.62 8.40 14.28
C THR A 146 12.20 9.84 14.00
N THR A 147 13.09 10.62 13.38
CA THR A 147 12.78 12.00 12.96
C THR A 147 11.68 12.06 11.90
N LEU A 148 11.72 11.17 10.90
CA LEU A 148 10.66 11.09 9.89
C LEU A 148 9.31 10.74 10.51
N VAL A 149 9.25 9.72 11.37
CA VAL A 149 8.03 9.34 12.08
C VAL A 149 7.48 10.53 12.88
N ARG A 150 8.34 11.18 13.68
CA ARG A 150 7.93 12.37 14.46
C ARG A 150 7.38 13.51 13.59
N LEU A 151 7.94 13.72 12.39
CA LEU A 151 7.49 14.77 11.47
C LEU A 151 6.17 14.41 10.77
N LEU A 152 5.99 13.14 10.42
CA LEU A 152 4.84 12.67 9.62
C LEU A 152 3.61 12.34 10.47
N THR A 153 3.79 11.87 11.71
CA THR A 153 2.68 11.44 12.57
C THR A 153 1.63 12.54 12.79
N PRO A 154 1.98 13.80 13.17
CA PRO A 154 0.98 14.85 13.36
C PRO A 154 0.20 15.17 12.07
N LEU A 155 0.88 15.12 10.92
CA LEU A 155 0.28 15.36 9.61
C LEU A 155 -0.67 14.22 9.22
N ALA A 156 -0.25 12.96 9.43
CA ALA A 156 -1.09 11.79 9.20
C ALA A 156 -2.34 11.81 10.09
N THR A 157 -2.19 12.16 11.37
CA THR A 157 -3.30 12.32 12.31
C THR A 157 -4.26 13.43 11.89
N ALA A 158 -3.75 14.57 11.42
CA ALA A 158 -4.59 15.66 10.90
C ALA A 158 -5.37 15.21 9.66
N CYS A 159 -4.72 14.58 8.68
CA CYS A 159 -5.37 14.04 7.49
C CYS A 159 -6.42 12.97 7.83
N ALA A 160 -6.16 12.12 8.83
CA ALA A 160 -7.09 11.07 9.25
C ALA A 160 -8.44 11.61 9.74
N THR A 161 -8.52 12.87 10.18
CA THR A 161 -9.80 13.50 10.57
C THR A 161 -10.77 13.65 9.40
N ALA A 162 -10.26 13.65 8.15
CA ALA A 162 -11.06 13.70 6.94
C ALA A 162 -11.40 12.31 6.36
N LEU A 163 -10.92 11.23 6.99
CA LEU A 163 -11.11 9.86 6.51
C LEU A 163 -12.17 9.12 7.34
N ARG A 164 -12.96 8.28 6.66
CA ARG A 164 -13.82 7.29 7.32
C ARG A 164 -13.00 6.07 7.76
N PHE A 165 -13.36 5.46 8.88
CA PHE A 165 -12.76 4.20 9.36
C PHE A 165 -13.87 3.18 9.68
N PRO A 166 -13.74 1.91 9.26
CA PRO A 166 -12.70 1.37 8.38
C PRO A 166 -12.71 2.07 7.00
N ASN A 167 -11.56 2.10 6.32
CA ASN A 167 -11.43 2.67 4.98
C ASN A 167 -11.20 1.56 3.94
N PRO A 168 -11.55 1.80 2.67
CA PRO A 168 -11.44 0.81 1.60
C PRO A 168 -10.00 0.52 1.15
N ILE A 169 -9.01 1.14 1.82
CA ILE A 169 -7.58 0.93 1.58
C ILE A 169 -6.90 0.14 2.71
N GLY A 170 -7.64 -0.25 3.76
CA GLY A 170 -7.13 -1.04 4.88
C GLY A 170 -6.10 -0.33 5.76
N LEU A 171 -6.00 1.00 5.69
CA LEU A 171 -5.05 1.78 6.48
C LEU A 171 -5.56 1.89 7.93
N PRO A 172 -4.79 1.50 8.95
CA PRO A 172 -5.20 1.72 10.33
C PRO A 172 -5.27 3.23 10.64
N LYS A 173 -6.10 3.61 11.62
CA LYS A 173 -6.08 4.97 12.13
C LYS A 173 -4.69 5.26 12.70
N PRO A 174 -4.01 6.35 12.29
CA PRO A 174 -2.71 6.71 12.86
C PRO A 174 -2.82 6.85 14.38
N THR A 175 -2.03 6.06 15.10
CA THR A 175 -1.88 6.17 16.55
C THR A 175 -0.59 6.94 16.81
N GLY A 176 -0.72 8.08 17.49
CA GLY A 176 0.43 8.87 17.98
C GLY A 176 1.02 8.28 19.23
#